data_AF-A0A341JJH0-F1
#
_entry.id   AF-A0A341JJH0-F1
#
_cell.length_a   1.000
_cell.length_b   1.000
_cell.length_c   1.000
_cell.angle_alpha   90.00
_cell.angle_beta   90.00
_cell.angle_gamma   90.00
#
_symmetry.space_group_name_H-M   'P 1'
#
loop_
_entity.id
_entity.type
_entity.pdbx_description
1 polymer ?
#
loop_
_entity_poly.entity_id
_entity_poly.type
_entity_poly.pdbx_seq_one_letter_code
_entity_poly.pdbx_strand_id
1 'polypeptide(L)'
;MEEPKPIGMRKPSETTRPPSWVILDSFIHRSSGDAEARGDGTASETSYTCIGRLIRASLRLATGADLPAVSRLHLHWPGRLELRGLREPRVIAAHGHAILFKAIVPFDDPMSCTADTHRFPVDFFVYSAFSSPPALHRLPACFVGGDA
;
A
#
# COMPACT_ATOMS: atom_id res chain seq x y z
N MET A 1 -1.35 -61.23 17.39
CA MET A 1 -0.19 -60.44 16.96
C MET A 1 -0.72 -59.47 15.93
N GLU A 2 -1.03 -58.25 16.33
CA GLU A 2 -1.56 -57.21 15.44
C GLU A 2 -0.62 -56.00 15.55
N GLU A 3 -0.29 -55.44 14.40
CA GLU A 3 0.83 -54.55 14.13
C GLU A 3 0.60 -53.13 14.69
N PRO A 4 1.58 -52.49 15.35
CA PRO A 4 1.39 -51.15 15.90
C PRO A 4 1.30 -50.11 14.78
N LYS A 5 0.23 -49.30 14.82
CA LYS A 5 -0.07 -48.21 13.89
C LYS A 5 1.04 -47.14 13.92
N PRO A 6 1.55 -46.66 12.76
CA PRO A 6 2.68 -45.74 12.75
C PRO A 6 2.28 -44.38 13.35
N ILE A 7 3.09 -43.92 14.32
CA ILE A 7 3.01 -42.57 14.87
C ILE A 7 3.36 -41.62 13.73
N GLY A 8 2.35 -40.93 13.21
CA GLY A 8 2.55 -39.89 12.20
C GLY A 8 3.54 -38.86 12.74
N MET A 9 4.74 -38.80 12.16
CA MET A 9 5.68 -37.73 12.40
C MET A 9 4.97 -36.42 12.01
N ARG A 10 4.61 -35.60 13.00
CA ARG A 10 4.29 -34.20 12.76
C ARG A 10 5.51 -33.60 12.05
N LYS A 11 5.33 -33.20 10.78
CA LYS A 11 6.32 -32.35 10.10
C LYS A 11 6.63 -31.18 11.04
N PRO A 12 7.91 -30.82 11.25
CA PRO A 12 8.22 -29.60 11.96
C PRO A 12 7.44 -28.49 11.24
N SER A 13 6.59 -27.78 11.97
CA SER A 13 6.11 -26.49 11.50
C SER A 13 7.37 -25.66 11.25
N GLU A 14 7.73 -25.49 9.98
CA GLU A 14 8.74 -24.52 9.59
C GLU A 14 8.27 -23.20 10.17
N THR A 15 8.89 -22.82 11.29
CA THR A 15 8.80 -21.47 11.82
C THR A 15 9.68 -20.66 10.89
N THR A 16 9.16 -20.36 9.71
CA THR A 16 9.80 -19.49 8.74
C THR A 16 9.96 -18.15 9.44
N ARG A 17 11.21 -17.84 9.84
CA ARG A 17 11.52 -16.54 10.42
C ARG A 17 11.05 -15.48 9.41
N PRO A 18 10.36 -14.42 9.87
CA PRO A 18 9.95 -13.36 8.97
C PRO A 18 11.19 -12.80 8.25
N PRO A 19 11.07 -12.47 6.96
CA PRO A 19 12.20 -11.97 6.19
C PRO A 19 12.72 -10.68 6.82
N SER A 20 14.05 -10.54 6.95
CA SER A 20 14.69 -9.34 7.47
C SER A 20 14.79 -8.20 6.44
N TRP A 21 14.51 -8.50 5.17
CA TRP A 21 14.52 -7.57 4.05
C TRP A 21 13.51 -8.03 2.99
N VAL A 22 13.04 -7.10 2.17
CA VAL A 22 12.14 -7.39 1.05
C VAL A 22 12.60 -6.62 -0.18
N ILE A 23 12.37 -7.17 -1.37
CA ILE A 23 12.41 -6.36 -2.60
C ILE A 23 11.05 -5.69 -2.73
N LEU A 24 11.03 -4.36 -2.78
CA LEU A 24 9.81 -3.57 -2.92
C LEU A 24 9.72 -3.00 -4.33
N ASP A 25 8.58 -3.21 -4.97
CA ASP A 25 8.27 -2.54 -6.24
C ASP A 25 8.13 -1.03 -6.05
N SER A 26 8.69 -0.26 -6.99
CA SER A 26 8.51 1.20 -7.03
C SER A 26 7.11 1.60 -7.51
N PHE A 27 6.44 0.71 -8.26
CA PHE A 27 5.10 0.91 -8.77
C PHE A 27 4.05 0.52 -7.73
N ILE A 28 3.09 1.42 -7.54
CA ILE A 28 2.00 1.19 -6.59
C ILE A 28 0.77 0.74 -7.36
N HIS A 29 0.28 -0.45 -7.02
CA HIS A 29 -0.89 -1.02 -7.65
C HIS A 29 -2.15 -0.38 -7.10
N ARG A 30 -2.99 0.17 -7.99
CA ARG A 30 -4.28 0.75 -7.61
C ARG A 30 -5.34 -0.34 -7.59
N SER A 31 -6.14 -0.38 -6.53
CA SER A 31 -7.35 -1.19 -6.44
C SER A 31 -8.56 -0.27 -6.36
N SER A 32 -9.53 -0.49 -7.24
CA SER A 32 -10.85 0.15 -7.21
C SER A 32 -11.90 -0.71 -6.48
N GLY A 33 -11.48 -1.79 -5.83
CA GLY A 33 -12.38 -2.68 -5.09
C GLY A 33 -12.65 -2.17 -3.68
N ASP A 34 -13.80 -2.56 -3.12
CA ASP A 34 -14.14 -2.31 -1.72
C ASP A 34 -12.93 -2.57 -0.83
N ALA A 35 -12.65 -1.62 0.07
CA ALA A 35 -11.53 -1.67 1.02
C ALA A 35 -11.60 -2.88 1.98
N GLU A 36 -12.60 -3.75 1.82
CA GLU A 36 -12.80 -5.03 2.50
C GLU A 36 -12.18 -6.24 1.77
N ALA A 37 -11.43 -6.04 0.68
CA ALA A 37 -10.74 -7.12 -0.02
C ALA A 37 -9.75 -7.85 0.91
N ARG A 38 -10.23 -8.93 1.55
CA ARG A 38 -9.55 -9.95 2.36
C ARG A 38 -8.30 -9.44 3.09
N GLY A 39 -8.50 -9.05 4.35
CA GLY A 39 -7.44 -8.64 5.26
C GLY A 39 -6.33 -9.69 5.37
N ASP A 40 -5.21 -9.41 4.72
CA ASP A 40 -3.92 -10.08 4.95
C ASP A 40 -3.22 -9.52 6.21
N GLY A 41 -3.90 -8.67 6.99
CA GLY A 41 -3.38 -8.00 8.17
C GLY A 41 -2.50 -6.79 7.88
N THR A 42 -2.19 -6.50 6.60
CA THR A 42 -1.29 -5.41 6.21
C THR A 42 -2.03 -4.14 5.77
N ALA A 43 -3.36 -4.20 5.66
CA ALA A 43 -4.17 -3.04 5.33
C ALA A 43 -4.09 -2.00 6.44
N SER A 44 -3.70 -0.78 6.06
CA SER A 44 -3.55 0.32 6.99
C SER A 44 -4.88 0.78 7.57
N GLU A 45 -4.82 1.56 8.64
CA GLU A 45 -5.89 2.47 8.99
C GLU A 45 -6.23 3.41 7.83
N THR A 46 -7.45 3.92 7.86
CA THR A 46 -7.93 4.90 6.90
C THR A 46 -7.20 6.22 7.06
N SER A 47 -6.75 6.78 5.95
CA SER A 47 -6.23 8.14 5.87
C SER A 47 -7.07 8.98 4.91
N TYR A 48 -6.73 10.27 4.81
CA TYR A 48 -7.42 11.22 3.94
C TYR A 48 -6.43 12.00 3.11
N THR A 49 -6.78 12.20 1.84
CA THR A 49 -6.10 13.12 0.92
C THR A 49 -6.29 14.58 1.32
N CYS A 50 -5.53 15.47 0.67
CA CYS A 50 -5.66 16.92 0.80
C CYS A 50 -7.07 17.46 0.50
N ILE A 51 -7.87 16.76 -0.31
CA ILE A 51 -9.26 17.15 -0.63
C ILE A 51 -10.31 16.35 0.17
N GLY A 52 -9.89 15.64 1.21
CA GLY A 52 -10.80 14.89 2.09
C GLY A 52 -11.27 13.54 1.54
N ARG A 53 -10.69 13.03 0.45
CA ARG A 53 -10.99 11.66 -0.02
C ARG A 53 -10.30 10.62 0.83
N LEU A 54 -11.05 9.57 1.11
CA LEU A 54 -10.57 8.39 1.82
C LEU A 54 -9.51 7.65 1.01
N ILE A 55 -8.47 7.18 1.68
CA ILE A 55 -7.40 6.36 1.10
C ILE A 55 -6.89 5.33 2.10
N ARG A 56 -6.56 4.13 1.63
CA ARG A 56 -5.89 3.08 2.41
C ARG A 56 -4.76 2.45 1.62
N ALA A 57 -3.78 1.89 2.31
CA ALA A 57 -2.69 1.15 1.67
C ALA A 57 -2.52 -0.25 2.29
N SER A 58 -2.11 -1.23 1.51
CA SER A 58 -1.73 -2.56 2.00
C SER A 58 -0.41 -3.00 1.38
N LEU A 59 0.39 -3.76 2.12
CA LEU A 59 1.68 -4.25 1.66
C LEU A 59 1.61 -5.76 1.45
N ARG A 60 1.62 -6.19 0.20
CA ARG A 60 1.66 -7.62 -0.13
C ARG A 60 3.09 -8.10 -0.16
N LEU A 61 3.45 -8.89 0.85
CA LEU A 61 4.74 -9.55 0.94
C LEU A 61 4.79 -10.72 -0.04
N ALA A 62 5.87 -10.79 -0.82
CA ALA A 62 6.15 -11.96 -1.62
C ALA A 62 6.69 -13.08 -0.71
N THR A 63 5.80 -13.93 -0.21
CA THR A 63 6.14 -15.09 0.62
C THR A 63 6.12 -16.35 -0.24
N GLY A 64 7.29 -16.87 -0.61
CA GLY A 64 7.43 -18.09 -1.39
C GLY A 64 8.86 -18.63 -1.36
N ALA A 65 9.02 -19.93 -1.64
CA ALA A 65 10.33 -20.60 -1.70
C ALA A 65 11.20 -20.12 -2.87
N ASP A 66 10.60 -19.42 -3.83
CA ASP A 66 11.27 -18.83 -4.99
C ASP A 66 11.73 -17.40 -4.68
N LEU A 67 12.84 -17.26 -3.95
CA LEU A 67 13.49 -15.98 -3.68
C LEU A 67 14.58 -15.67 -4.72
N PRO A 68 14.76 -14.39 -5.14
CA PRO A 68 14.08 -13.20 -4.61
C PRO A 68 12.83 -12.80 -5.43
N ALA A 69 11.68 -12.67 -4.74
CA ALA A 69 10.41 -12.22 -5.31
C ALA A 69 10.05 -10.79 -4.85
N VAL A 70 9.27 -10.09 -5.67
CA VAL A 70 8.95 -8.66 -5.50
C VAL A 70 7.67 -8.47 -4.68
N SER A 71 7.79 -7.79 -3.53
CA SER A 71 6.68 -7.31 -2.71
C SER A 71 6.09 -6.02 -3.27
N ARG A 72 4.80 -5.79 -3.07
CA ARG A 72 4.06 -4.70 -3.72
C ARG A 72 3.20 -3.91 -2.74
N LEU A 73 3.27 -2.59 -2.84
CA LEU A 73 2.34 -1.70 -2.16
C LEU A 73 1.08 -1.52 -3.02
N HIS A 74 -0.07 -1.67 -2.39
CA HIS A 74 -1.37 -1.49 -3.00
C HIS A 74 -2.07 -0.28 -2.39
N LEU A 75 -2.64 0.56 -3.25
CA LEU A 75 -3.41 1.74 -2.87
C LEU A 75 -4.89 1.50 -3.16
N HIS A 76 -5.70 1.67 -2.13
CA HIS A 76 -7.13 1.42 -2.14
C HIS A 76 -7.87 2.75 -2.09
N TRP A 77 -8.65 3.02 -3.13
CA TRP A 77 -9.52 4.17 -3.24
C TRP A 77 -10.98 3.68 -3.21
N PRO A 78 -11.78 4.05 -2.20
CA PRO A 78 -13.21 3.76 -2.24
C PRO A 78 -13.87 4.63 -3.31
N GLY A 79 -14.68 4.01 -4.17
CA GLY A 79 -15.46 4.68 -5.21
C GLY A 79 -14.88 4.58 -6.62
N ARG A 80 -15.73 4.87 -7.61
CA ARG A 80 -15.34 4.93 -9.03
C ARG A 80 -14.63 6.26 -9.32
N LEU A 81 -13.33 6.34 -9.06
CA LEU A 81 -12.51 7.40 -9.62
C LEU A 81 -12.24 7.09 -11.10
N GLU A 82 -12.51 8.04 -11.99
CA GLU A 82 -11.93 8.01 -13.34
C GLU A 82 -10.43 8.31 -13.24
N LEU A 83 -9.65 7.25 -13.03
CA LEU A 83 -8.21 7.30 -12.88
C LEU A 83 -7.45 7.39 -14.23
N ARG A 84 -8.17 7.49 -15.35
CA ARG A 84 -7.57 7.55 -16.70
C ARG A 84 -6.77 8.84 -16.84
N GLY A 85 -5.52 8.72 -17.32
CA GLY A 85 -4.63 9.86 -17.57
C GLY A 85 -3.88 10.39 -16.33
N LEU A 86 -4.22 9.96 -15.11
CA LEU A 86 -3.46 10.32 -13.91
C LEU A 86 -2.11 9.59 -13.90
N ARG A 87 -1.03 10.29 -13.54
CA ARG A 87 0.25 9.60 -13.31
C ARG A 87 0.10 8.62 -12.15
N GLU A 88 0.81 7.51 -12.25
CA GLU A 88 0.72 6.44 -11.27
C GLU A 88 1.33 6.87 -9.92
N PRO A 89 0.73 6.43 -8.79
CA PRO A 89 1.38 6.54 -7.49
C PRO A 89 2.70 5.76 -7.50
N ARG A 90 3.70 6.27 -6.78
CA ARG A 90 5.04 5.68 -6.75
C ARG A 90 5.67 5.74 -5.38
N VAL A 91 6.36 4.66 -5.02
CA VAL A 91 7.26 4.62 -3.87
C VAL A 91 8.46 5.51 -4.16
N ILE A 92 8.87 6.28 -3.14
CA ILE A 92 10.03 7.19 -3.19
C ILE A 92 11.17 6.59 -2.38
N ALA A 93 10.87 6.11 -1.18
CA ALA A 93 11.84 5.54 -0.28
C ALA A 93 11.16 4.53 0.66
N ALA A 94 11.94 3.56 1.15
CA ALA A 94 11.53 2.65 2.21
C ALA A 94 12.69 2.51 3.20
N HIS A 95 12.39 2.55 4.50
CA HIS A 95 13.39 2.42 5.54
C HIS A 95 12.77 1.78 6.79
N GLY A 96 13.38 0.70 7.26
CA GLY A 96 12.84 -0.09 8.37
C GLY A 96 11.42 -0.56 8.06
N HIS A 97 10.46 -0.13 8.89
CA HIS A 97 9.06 -0.51 8.79
C HIS A 97 8.19 0.60 8.15
N ALA A 98 8.81 1.56 7.46
CA ALA A 98 8.12 2.69 6.85
C ALA A 98 8.36 2.77 5.33
N ILE A 99 7.33 3.17 4.59
CA ILE A 99 7.37 3.39 3.14
C ILE A 99 6.82 4.78 2.84
N LEU A 100 7.66 5.64 2.25
CA LEU A 100 7.27 6.94 1.71
C LEU A 100 6.87 6.80 0.25
N PHE A 101 5.68 7.29 -0.09
CA PHE A 101 5.20 7.31 -1.46
C PHE A 101 4.44 8.59 -1.78
N LYS A 102 4.28 8.85 -3.08
CA LYS A 102 3.41 9.92 -3.59
C LYS A 102 2.19 9.35 -4.28
N ALA A 103 1.06 10.03 -4.14
CA ALA A 103 -0.18 9.72 -4.85
C ALA A 103 -0.76 11.00 -5.44
N ILE A 104 -1.18 10.92 -6.71
CA ILE A 104 -1.96 11.98 -7.34
C ILE A 104 -3.41 11.82 -6.92
N VAL A 105 -4.01 12.94 -6.53
CA VAL A 105 -5.38 13.00 -6.05
C VAL A 105 -6.27 13.57 -7.15
N PRO A 106 -7.17 12.77 -7.76
CA PRO A 106 -8.06 13.29 -8.78
C PRO A 106 -9.12 14.21 -8.17
N PHE A 107 -9.47 15.24 -8.95
CA PHE A 107 -10.67 16.05 -8.74
C PHE A 107 -11.89 15.35 -9.37
N ASP A 108 -13.08 15.53 -8.78
CA ASP A 108 -14.35 14.96 -9.25
C ASP A 108 -15.07 15.89 -10.23
N ASP A 109 -14.48 17.01 -10.64
CA ASP A 109 -15.16 17.96 -11.51
C ASP A 109 -14.96 17.62 -13.00
N PRO A 110 -15.97 17.08 -13.69
CA PRO A 110 -15.91 16.79 -15.12
C PRO A 110 -15.89 18.06 -16.00
N MET A 111 -16.17 19.25 -15.45
CA MET A 111 -16.33 20.49 -16.25
C MET A 111 -15.13 21.45 -16.22
N SER A 112 -14.17 21.32 -15.29
CA SER A 112 -12.98 22.19 -15.25
C SER A 112 -11.77 21.65 -16.01
N CYS A 113 -11.90 20.48 -16.64
CA CYS A 113 -10.80 19.74 -17.23
C CYS A 113 -10.84 19.78 -18.77
N THR A 114 -10.82 20.98 -19.36
CA THR A 114 -10.44 21.14 -20.77
C THR A 114 -8.93 20.87 -20.91
N ALA A 115 -8.59 20.09 -21.93
CA ALA A 115 -7.28 19.54 -22.22
C ALA A 115 -6.15 20.58 -22.14
N ASP A 116 -5.05 20.20 -21.48
CA ASP A 116 -3.66 20.72 -21.59
C ASP A 116 -2.99 21.13 -20.26
N THR A 117 -3.74 21.29 -19.16
CA THR A 117 -3.15 21.72 -17.86
C THR A 117 -3.63 20.96 -16.63
N HIS A 118 -3.74 19.64 -16.70
CA HIS A 118 -4.11 18.80 -15.55
C HIS A 118 -3.04 18.82 -14.43
N ARG A 119 -3.05 19.85 -13.59
CA ARG A 119 -2.25 19.94 -12.35
C ARG A 119 -3.07 19.40 -11.19
N PHE A 120 -3.08 18.08 -11.04
CA PHE A 120 -3.68 17.45 -9.86
C PHE A 120 -2.75 17.62 -8.65
N PRO A 121 -3.31 17.81 -7.44
CA PRO A 121 -2.51 17.84 -6.24
C PRO A 121 -1.81 16.48 -6.02
N VAL A 122 -0.60 16.56 -5.48
CA VAL A 122 0.22 15.41 -5.13
C VAL A 122 0.33 15.38 -3.61
N ASP A 123 -0.20 14.31 -3.02
CA ASP A 123 -0.01 14.03 -1.60
C ASP A 123 1.17 13.08 -1.41
N PHE A 124 1.90 13.30 -0.32
CA PHE A 124 2.92 12.37 0.16
C PHE A 124 2.39 11.63 1.38
N PHE A 125 2.61 10.32 1.41
CA PHE A 125 2.13 9.46 2.48
C PHE A 125 3.26 8.61 3.02
N VAL A 126 3.19 8.36 4.33
CA VAL A 126 4.03 7.38 5.02
C VAL A 126 3.14 6.24 5.48
N TYR A 127 3.35 5.06 4.90
CA TYR A 127 2.81 3.81 5.42
C TYR A 127 3.77 3.26 6.48
N SER A 128 3.27 2.94 7.67
CA SER A 128 4.05 2.44 8.80
C SER A 128 3.51 1.09 9.27
N ALA A 129 4.34 0.06 9.16
CA ALA A 129 4.02 -1.32 9.56
C ALA A 129 4.40 -1.64 11.02
N PHE A 130 4.70 -0.62 11.85
CA PHE A 130 4.99 -0.81 13.28
C PHE A 130 3.75 -1.06 14.14
N SER A 131 2.57 -0.69 13.63
CA SER A 131 1.30 -0.86 14.32
C SER A 131 0.46 -1.98 13.69
N SER A 132 -0.48 -2.52 14.47
CA SER A 132 -1.48 -3.47 13.99
C SER A 132 -2.86 -2.91 14.31
N PRO A 133 -3.61 -2.40 13.31
CA PRO A 133 -3.27 -2.34 11.88
C PRO A 133 -2.14 -1.33 11.58
N PRO A 134 -1.45 -1.45 10.44
CA PRO A 134 -0.48 -0.46 9.97
C PRO A 134 -1.06 0.95 9.91
N ALA A 135 -0.25 1.97 10.15
CA ALA A 135 -0.70 3.36 10.08
C ALA A 135 -0.44 3.95 8.69
N LEU A 136 -1.27 4.91 8.27
CA LEU A 136 -1.08 5.65 7.03
C LEU A 136 -1.25 7.15 7.29
N HIS A 137 -0.14 7.89 7.23
CA HIS A 137 -0.12 9.32 7.51
C HIS A 137 0.16 10.11 6.25
N ARG A 138 -0.73 11.07 5.94
CA ARG A 138 -0.45 12.09 4.95
C ARG A 138 0.53 13.10 5.53
N LEU A 139 1.63 13.36 4.83
CA LEU A 139 2.52 14.46 5.20
C LEU A 139 1.81 15.79 4.93
N PRO A 140 2.02 16.81 5.77
CA PRO A 140 1.57 18.16 5.47
C PRO A 140 2.06 18.55 4.08
N ALA A 141 1.27 19.35 3.37
CA ALA A 141 1.78 20.06 2.20
C ALA A 141 2.83 21.04 2.72
N CYS A 142 4.09 20.60 2.81
CA CYS A 142 5.19 21.47 3.13
C CYS A 142 5.21 22.54 2.04
N PHE A 143 4.76 23.74 2.39
CA PHE A 143 4.80 24.91 1.54
C PHE A 143 6.23 25.04 1.00
N VAL A 144 6.39 24.95 -0.30
CA VAL A 144 7.51 25.63 -0.94
C VAL A 144 7.14 27.12 -0.88
N GLY A 145 7.64 27.81 0.15
CA GLY A 145 7.44 29.25 0.36
C GLY A 145 6.61 29.64 1.59
N GLY A 146 6.87 29.07 2.75
CA GLY A 146 6.28 29.56 4.00
C GLY A 146 6.89 30.91 4.41
N ASP A 147 6.04 31.90 4.65
CA ASP A 147 6.31 32.99 5.59
C ASP A 147 5.37 32.82 6.80
N ALA A 148 5.92 33.04 7.99
CA ALA A 148 5.27 32.91 9.29
C ALA A 148 4.28 34.05 9.58
#